data_AF-A0AAU1LBH0-F1
#
_entry.id   AF-A0AAU1LBH0-F1
#
_cell.length_a   1.000
_cell.length_b   1.000
_cell.length_c   1.000
_cell.angle_alpha   90.00
_cell.angle_beta   90.00
_cell.angle_gamma   90.00
#
_symmetry.space_group_name_H-M   'P 1'
#
loop_
_entity.id
_entity.type
_entity.pdbx_description
1 polymer ?
#
loop_
_entity_poly.entity_id
_entity_poly.type
_entity_poly.pdbx_seq_one_letter_code
_entity_poly.pdbx_strand_id
1 'polypeptide(L)'
;MTGVPASAAGGTGRRPAPGAKLGAAAVDQASLWNIANILTMIRLVLVPGFVLLLLADGGYDPVWRAWAWAAFAVAMITDIFDGHLARTYNLVTDFGKIADPIADKAIMGSALICLSWLGDLPWWVTGLILGRELGITLMRFWVIRYGVIPASRGGKLKTLAQGTAVGMYVLALTGALATMRFWVMAVAVVLTLVTGLDYIRQAVVLRRKGLAAEQAAR
;
A
#
# COMPACT_ATOMS: atom_id res chain seq x y z
N MET A 1 -55.41 -29.91 -47.08
CA MET A 1 -56.04 -29.68 -45.77
C MET A 1 -56.34 -31.06 -45.20
N THR A 2 -55.80 -31.60 -44.12
CA THR A 2 -55.07 -31.20 -42.90
C THR A 2 -54.51 -32.55 -42.39
N GLY A 3 -53.26 -32.72 -41.97
CA GLY A 3 -52.71 -32.25 -40.71
C GLY A 3 -52.18 -33.44 -39.89
N VAL A 4 -50.91 -33.35 -39.48
CA VAL A 4 -50.20 -34.09 -38.40
C VAL A 4 -49.79 -35.55 -38.69
N PRO A 5 -48.53 -35.89 -38.36
CA PRO A 5 -48.30 -37.02 -37.47
C PRO A 5 -47.56 -36.60 -36.19
N ALA A 6 -47.89 -37.32 -35.13
CA ALA A 6 -47.28 -37.24 -33.82
C ALA A 6 -46.03 -38.14 -33.73
N SER A 7 -45.05 -37.63 -32.99
CA SER A 7 -44.25 -38.32 -31.96
C SER A 7 -43.17 -39.35 -32.33
N ALA A 8 -42.03 -39.12 -31.65
CA ALA A 8 -41.06 -40.07 -31.09
C ALA A 8 -40.10 -40.82 -32.03
N ALA A 9 -38.83 -40.42 -31.99
CA ALA A 9 -37.77 -41.13 -31.25
C ALA A 9 -36.41 -40.74 -31.84
N GLY A 10 -35.53 -40.18 -31.00
CA GLY A 10 -34.21 -39.74 -31.45
C GLY A 10 -33.29 -39.40 -30.28
N GLY A 11 -33.25 -40.27 -29.28
CA GLY A 11 -32.20 -40.23 -28.26
C GLY A 11 -30.86 -40.52 -28.94
N THR A 12 -30.03 -39.50 -29.11
CA THR A 12 -28.60 -39.68 -29.26
C THR A 12 -27.92 -38.84 -28.20
N GLY A 13 -27.48 -39.52 -27.14
CA GLY A 13 -26.65 -38.95 -26.09
C GLY A 13 -25.39 -38.39 -26.72
N ARG A 14 -25.34 -37.07 -26.86
CA ARG A 14 -24.14 -36.36 -27.27
C ARG A 14 -23.17 -36.41 -26.10
N ARG A 15 -22.23 -37.37 -26.14
CA ARG A 15 -21.04 -37.35 -25.27
C ARG A 15 -20.35 -35.99 -25.44
N PRO A 16 -20.03 -35.27 -24.35
CA PRO A 16 -19.22 -34.06 -24.48
C PRO A 16 -17.81 -34.46 -24.92
N ALA A 17 -17.27 -33.74 -25.90
CA ALA A 17 -15.92 -33.94 -26.40
C ALA A 17 -14.89 -33.75 -25.26
N PRO A 18 -14.02 -34.74 -24.97
CA PRO A 18 -12.94 -34.55 -24.02
C PRO A 18 -11.81 -33.80 -24.74
N GLY A 19 -11.57 -32.54 -24.39
CA GLY A 19 -10.41 -31.81 -24.91
C GLY A 19 -10.46 -30.29 -24.90
N ALA A 20 -11.62 -29.66 -24.65
CA ALA A 20 -11.77 -28.20 -24.82
C ALA A 20 -11.71 -27.39 -23.51
N LYS A 21 -11.07 -27.87 -22.44
CA LYS A 21 -10.98 -27.16 -21.14
C LYS A 21 -9.61 -27.22 -20.44
N LEU A 22 -8.51 -27.37 -21.18
CA LEU A 22 -7.16 -27.31 -20.59
C LEU A 22 -6.29 -26.15 -21.12
N GLY A 23 -6.79 -25.37 -22.10
CA GLY A 23 -6.00 -24.31 -22.75
C GLY A 23 -6.28 -22.87 -22.31
N ALA A 24 -7.24 -22.62 -21.41
CA ALA A 24 -7.68 -21.26 -21.04
C ALA A 24 -7.33 -20.86 -19.60
N ALA A 25 -6.62 -21.70 -18.85
CA ALA A 25 -6.30 -21.47 -17.44
C ALA A 25 -4.80 -21.34 -17.15
N ALA A 26 -3.98 -21.08 -18.17
CA ALA A 26 -2.62 -20.58 -18.00
C ALA A 26 -2.62 -19.07 -18.25
N VAL A 27 -3.36 -18.33 -17.41
CA VAL A 27 -2.96 -16.94 -17.16
C VAL A 27 -1.55 -17.06 -16.62
N ASP A 28 -0.58 -16.43 -17.28
CA ASP A 28 0.83 -16.38 -16.88
C ASP A 28 0.92 -15.74 -15.49
N GLN A 29 0.67 -16.54 -14.45
CA GLN A 29 0.74 -16.11 -13.08
C GLN A 29 2.22 -15.96 -12.79
N ALA A 30 2.67 -14.71 -12.73
CA ALA A 30 4.04 -14.40 -12.37
C ALA A 30 4.45 -15.22 -11.13
N SER A 31 5.56 -15.95 -11.24
CA SER A 31 6.05 -16.82 -10.18
C SER A 31 6.19 -16.05 -8.87
N LEU A 32 5.90 -16.71 -7.74
CA LEU A 32 6.16 -16.12 -6.41
C LEU A 32 7.62 -15.71 -6.24
N TRP A 33 8.54 -16.42 -6.90
CA TRP A 33 9.98 -16.16 -6.93
C TRP A 33 10.36 -15.20 -8.07
N ASN A 34 9.67 -14.07 -8.13
CA ASN A 34 10.07 -12.98 -9.01
C ASN A 34 10.79 -11.90 -8.21
N ILE A 35 11.54 -11.06 -8.93
CA ILE A 35 12.37 -10.01 -8.35
C ILE A 35 11.55 -9.03 -7.48
N ALA A 36 10.34 -8.64 -7.88
CA ALA A 36 9.51 -7.72 -7.10
C ALA A 36 9.12 -8.32 -5.74
N ASN A 37 8.66 -9.58 -5.72
CA ASN A 37 8.31 -10.26 -4.48
C ASN A 37 9.52 -10.48 -3.55
N ILE A 38 10.70 -10.77 -4.10
CA ILE A 38 11.93 -10.91 -3.31
C ILE A 38 12.28 -9.58 -2.64
N LEU A 39 12.16 -8.46 -3.36
CA LEU A 39 12.36 -7.12 -2.79
C LEU A 39 11.37 -6.85 -1.65
N THR A 40 10.09 -7.21 -1.81
CA THR A 40 9.08 -7.07 -0.74
C THR A 40 9.43 -7.92 0.48
N MET A 41 9.87 -9.17 0.30
CA MET A 41 10.28 -10.05 1.40
C MET A 41 11.50 -9.49 2.14
N ILE A 42 12.49 -8.99 1.41
CA ILE A 42 13.66 -8.31 1.99
C ILE A 42 13.20 -7.10 2.80
N ARG A 43 12.27 -6.28 2.29
CA ARG A 43 11.71 -5.14 3.03
C ARG A 43 11.05 -5.60 4.33
N LEU A 44 10.27 -6.67 4.29
CA LEU A 44 9.60 -7.21 5.48
C LEU A 44 10.61 -7.62 6.57
N VAL A 45 11.76 -8.17 6.17
CA VAL A 45 12.88 -8.52 7.07
C VAL A 45 13.68 -7.29 7.52
N LEU A 46 13.79 -6.26 6.66
CA LEU A 46 14.43 -5.00 7.02
C LEU A 46 13.66 -4.23 8.10
N VAL A 47 12.33 -4.38 8.21
CA VAL A 47 11.54 -3.71 9.25
C VAL A 47 12.02 -4.04 10.67
N PRO A 48 12.08 -5.31 11.12
CA PRO A 48 12.60 -5.63 12.45
C PRO A 48 14.09 -5.28 12.57
N GLY A 49 14.89 -5.44 11.51
CA GLY A 49 16.29 -5.02 11.50
C GLY A 49 16.45 -3.52 11.76
N PHE A 50 15.65 -2.69 11.10
CA PHE A 50 15.60 -1.24 11.31
C PHE A 50 15.22 -0.88 12.75
N VAL A 51 14.21 -1.54 13.33
CA VAL A 51 13.79 -1.30 14.72
C VAL A 51 14.93 -1.63 15.68
N LEU A 52 15.60 -2.77 15.49
CA LEU A 52 16.74 -3.16 16.33
C LEU A 52 17.89 -2.16 16.20
N LEU A 53 18.23 -1.72 14.99
CA LEU A 53 19.27 -0.72 14.76
C LEU A 53 18.93 0.63 15.39
N LEU A 54 17.68 1.07 15.29
CA LEU A 54 17.25 2.37 15.82
C LEU A 54 17.20 2.38 17.35
N LEU A 55 16.87 1.26 17.99
CA LEU A 55 16.80 1.13 19.44
C LEU A 55 18.11 0.63 20.07
N ALA A 56 19.11 0.25 19.24
CA ALA A 56 20.41 -0.20 19.72
C ALA A 56 21.10 0.89 20.55
N ASP A 57 21.77 0.46 21.61
CA ASP A 57 22.54 1.32 22.52
C ASP A 57 21.74 2.54 23.04
N GLY A 58 20.48 2.31 23.39
CA GLY A 58 19.57 3.36 23.88
C GLY A 58 19.05 4.31 22.80
N GLY A 59 19.39 4.08 21.53
CA GLY A 59 18.85 4.78 20.36
C GLY A 59 19.38 6.18 20.13
N TYR A 60 20.50 6.54 20.75
CA TYR A 60 21.14 7.86 20.59
C TYR A 60 22.58 7.79 20.08
N ASP A 61 23.15 6.60 19.97
CA ASP A 61 24.46 6.43 19.36
C ASP A 61 24.43 6.81 17.86
N PRO A 62 25.33 7.71 17.41
CA PRO A 62 25.34 8.18 16.02
C PRO A 62 25.61 7.10 14.98
N VAL A 63 26.40 6.08 15.31
CA VAL A 63 26.75 4.98 14.39
C VAL A 63 25.52 4.09 14.18
N TRP A 64 24.85 3.70 15.25
CA TRP A 64 23.61 2.92 15.16
C TRP A 64 22.50 3.67 14.44
N ARG A 65 22.35 4.98 14.68
CA ARG A 65 21.42 5.85 13.93
C ARG A 65 21.75 5.95 12.44
N ALA A 66 23.03 6.01 12.07
CA ALA A 66 23.44 6.01 10.67
C ALA A 66 23.06 4.69 9.97
N TRP A 67 23.27 3.55 10.62
CA TRP A 67 22.86 2.24 10.10
C TRP A 67 21.33 2.10 10.01
N ALA A 68 20.60 2.55 11.03
CA ALA A 68 19.14 2.59 11.01
C ALA A 68 18.63 3.46 9.85
N TRP A 69 19.23 4.63 9.63
CA TRP A 69 18.90 5.49 8.50
C TRP A 69 19.18 4.83 7.16
N ALA A 70 20.34 4.17 7.01
CA ALA A 70 20.67 3.45 5.80
C ALA A 70 19.66 2.33 5.50
N ALA A 71 19.29 1.53 6.52
CA ALA A 71 18.26 0.50 6.40
C ALA A 71 16.89 1.09 5.99
N PHE A 72 16.48 2.19 6.62
CA PHE A 72 15.25 2.91 6.29
C PHE A 72 15.27 3.44 4.85
N ALA A 73 16.36 4.09 4.44
CA ALA A 73 16.52 4.64 3.10
C ALA A 73 16.47 3.54 2.03
N VAL A 74 17.18 2.41 2.26
CA VAL A 74 17.13 1.25 1.37
C VAL A 74 15.72 0.68 1.29
N ALA A 75 15.00 0.54 2.41
CA ALA A 75 13.62 0.06 2.43
C ALA A 75 12.67 0.97 1.63
N MET A 76 12.80 2.29 1.78
CA MET A 76 11.99 3.28 1.04
C MET A 76 12.30 3.31 -0.46
N ILE A 77 13.59 3.21 -0.82
CA ILE A 77 14.03 3.24 -2.22
C ILE A 77 13.60 1.96 -2.94
N THR A 78 13.76 0.80 -2.30
CA THR A 78 13.36 -0.49 -2.88
C THR A 78 11.85 -0.56 -3.18
N ASP A 79 11.00 0.16 -2.44
CA ASP A 79 9.53 0.22 -2.65
C ASP A 79 9.14 0.93 -3.95
N ILE A 80 9.95 1.90 -4.33
CA ILE A 80 9.76 2.59 -5.60
C ILE A 80 10.17 1.66 -6.74
N PHE A 81 11.27 0.91 -6.55
CA PHE A 81 11.81 0.02 -7.57
C PHE A 81 10.95 -1.22 -7.79
N ASP A 82 10.54 -1.94 -6.74
CA ASP A 82 9.71 -3.14 -6.88
C ASP A 82 8.35 -2.83 -7.51
N GLY A 83 7.70 -1.73 -7.12
CA GLY A 83 6.44 -1.28 -7.68
C GLY A 83 6.56 -0.84 -9.14
N HIS A 84 7.70 -0.27 -9.52
CA HIS A 84 8.00 0.02 -10.93
C HIS A 84 8.24 -1.27 -11.73
N LEU A 85 9.06 -2.17 -11.19
CA LEU A 85 9.43 -3.43 -11.85
C LEU A 85 8.20 -4.34 -12.03
N ALA A 86 7.35 -4.47 -11.01
CA ALA A 86 6.12 -5.24 -11.08
C ALA A 86 5.17 -4.75 -12.18
N ARG A 87 5.07 -3.42 -12.36
CA ARG A 87 4.20 -2.81 -13.39
C ARG A 87 4.80 -2.90 -14.78
N THR A 88 6.10 -2.68 -14.92
CA THR A 88 6.78 -2.67 -16.22
C THR A 88 6.91 -4.08 -16.79
N TYR A 89 7.18 -5.08 -15.95
CA TYR A 89 7.40 -6.46 -16.35
C TYR A 89 6.16 -7.36 -16.13
N ASN A 90 5.01 -6.79 -15.77
CA ASN A 90 3.77 -7.52 -15.48
C ASN A 90 3.93 -8.65 -14.45
N LEU A 91 4.82 -8.45 -13.46
CA LEU A 91 5.17 -9.43 -12.42
C LEU A 91 4.23 -9.35 -11.20
N VAL A 92 2.98 -8.97 -11.41
CA VAL A 92 2.04 -8.74 -10.31
C VAL A 92 1.51 -10.08 -9.79
N THR A 93 1.80 -10.38 -8.52
CA THR A 93 1.34 -11.62 -7.85
C THR A 93 0.32 -11.34 -6.77
N ASP A 94 -0.49 -12.35 -6.40
CA ASP A 94 -1.45 -12.21 -5.30
C ASP A 94 -0.76 -12.03 -3.93
N PHE A 95 0.43 -12.60 -3.76
CA PHE A 95 1.26 -12.34 -2.59
C PHE A 95 1.69 -10.88 -2.51
N GLY A 96 2.27 -10.32 -3.58
CA GLY A 96 2.72 -8.92 -3.63
C GLY A 96 1.57 -7.93 -3.38
N LYS A 97 0.38 -8.19 -3.96
CA LYS A 97 -0.82 -7.37 -3.71
C LYS A 97 -1.19 -7.21 -2.23
N ILE A 98 -0.86 -8.20 -1.40
CA ILE A 98 -1.14 -8.19 0.05
C ILE A 98 0.10 -7.74 0.84
N ALA A 99 1.28 -8.22 0.46
CA ALA A 99 2.52 -7.97 1.18
C ALA A 99 3.02 -6.53 1.01
N ASP A 100 2.94 -5.94 -0.19
CA ASP A 100 3.45 -4.59 -0.45
C ASP A 100 2.74 -3.54 0.43
N PRO A 101 1.39 -3.49 0.52
CA PRO A 101 0.70 -2.51 1.36
C PRO A 101 0.95 -2.68 2.86
N ILE A 102 1.39 -3.87 3.29
CA ILE A 102 1.77 -4.17 4.67
C ILE A 102 3.20 -3.68 4.91
N ALA A 103 4.14 -4.07 4.06
CA ALA A 103 5.55 -3.71 4.19
C ALA A 103 5.76 -2.18 4.12
N ASP A 104 5.08 -1.50 3.19
CA ASP A 104 5.09 -0.03 3.04
C ASP A 104 4.68 0.68 4.35
N LYS A 105 3.59 0.23 4.99
CA LYS A 105 3.14 0.81 6.25
C LYS A 105 3.96 0.36 7.45
N ALA A 106 4.52 -0.84 7.41
CA ALA A 106 5.28 -1.39 8.52
C ALA A 106 6.58 -0.60 8.75
N ILE A 107 7.32 -0.25 7.69
CA ILE A 107 8.58 0.51 7.84
C ILE A 107 8.32 1.95 8.31
N MET A 108 7.35 2.63 7.71
CA MET A 108 7.00 3.99 8.09
C MET A 108 6.41 4.04 9.50
N GLY A 109 5.51 3.10 9.80
CA GLY A 109 4.85 3.03 11.10
C GLY A 109 5.79 2.63 12.22
N SER A 110 6.69 1.66 12.00
CA SER A 110 7.69 1.29 13.00
C SER A 110 8.64 2.46 13.28
N ALA A 111 9.05 3.21 12.26
CA ALA A 111 9.88 4.40 12.43
C ALA A 111 9.20 5.47 13.31
N LEU A 112 7.94 5.82 13.01
CA LEU A 112 7.18 6.80 13.80
C LEU A 112 7.01 6.36 15.27
N ILE A 113 6.70 5.08 15.48
CA ILE A 113 6.54 4.51 16.83
C ILE A 113 7.86 4.55 17.58
N CYS A 114 8.96 4.09 16.98
CA CYS A 114 10.28 4.10 17.63
C CYS A 114 10.75 5.52 17.94
N LEU A 115 10.56 6.47 17.03
CA LEU A 115 10.90 7.87 17.26
C LEU A 115 10.07 8.49 18.41
N SER A 116 8.80 8.10 18.54
CA SER A 116 7.97 8.55 19.66
C SER A 116 8.36 7.89 20.98
N TRP A 117 8.76 6.62 20.91
CA TRP A 117 9.27 5.86 22.05
C TRP A 117 10.58 6.45 22.59
N LEU A 118 11.48 6.84 21.69
CA LEU A 118 12.73 7.52 22.06
C LEU A 118 12.48 8.94 22.60
N GLY A 119 11.29 9.52 22.40
CA GLY A 119 10.96 10.89 22.81
C GLY A 119 11.33 11.97 21.79
N ASP A 120 11.79 11.56 20.61
CA ASP A 120 12.13 12.46 19.50
C ASP A 120 10.88 13.09 18.86
N LEU A 121 9.75 12.38 18.90
CA LEU A 121 8.52 12.78 18.24
C LEU A 121 7.33 12.72 19.20
N PRO A 122 6.46 13.75 19.26
CA PRO A 122 5.27 13.70 20.10
C PRO A 122 4.29 12.61 19.63
N TRP A 123 3.75 11.83 20.57
CA TRP A 123 2.81 10.74 20.28
C TRP A 123 1.57 11.16 19.48
N TRP A 124 1.13 12.40 19.62
CA TRP A 124 -0.01 12.91 18.85
C TRP A 124 0.28 12.97 17.34
N VAL A 125 1.53 13.25 16.94
CA VAL A 125 1.94 13.27 15.52
C VAL A 125 1.89 11.85 14.96
N THR A 126 2.46 10.88 15.68
CA THR A 126 2.44 9.46 15.30
C THR A 126 1.02 8.93 15.22
N GLY A 127 0.19 9.19 16.24
CA GLY A 127 -1.21 8.78 16.25
C GLY A 127 -2.01 9.37 15.09
N LEU A 128 -1.78 10.65 14.75
CA LEU A 128 -2.43 11.32 13.63
C LEU A 128 -2.03 10.67 12.30
N ILE A 129 -0.73 10.47 12.06
CA ILE A 129 -0.22 9.92 10.80
C ILE A 129 -0.68 8.46 10.62
N LEU A 130 -0.47 7.62 11.64
CA LEU A 130 -0.88 6.21 11.60
C LEU A 130 -2.40 6.06 11.47
N GLY A 131 -3.16 6.82 12.28
CA GLY A 131 -4.61 6.81 12.23
C GLY A 131 -5.14 7.21 10.86
N ARG A 132 -4.55 8.24 10.24
CA ARG A 132 -4.90 8.66 8.88
C ARG A 132 -4.55 7.58 7.85
N GLU A 133 -3.37 6.97 7.92
CA GLU A 133 -2.94 5.94 6.96
C GLU A 133 -3.81 4.68 7.02
N LEU A 134 -4.14 4.20 8.21
CA LEU A 134 -5.06 3.09 8.41
C LEU A 134 -6.49 3.47 8.01
N GLY A 135 -6.96 4.65 8.43
CA GLY A 135 -8.31 5.14 8.15
C GLY A 135 -8.60 5.27 6.66
N ILE A 136 -7.67 5.83 5.86
CA ILE A 136 -7.85 5.92 4.40
C ILE A 136 -7.79 4.54 3.74
N THR A 137 -6.97 3.64 4.25
CA THR A 137 -6.89 2.27 3.76
C THR A 137 -8.23 1.56 3.94
N LEU A 138 -8.80 1.60 5.16
CA LEU A 138 -10.11 1.03 5.46
C LEU A 138 -11.23 1.68 4.65
N MET A 139 -11.21 3.01 4.53
CA MET A 139 -12.21 3.74 3.74
C MET A 139 -12.16 3.34 2.26
N ARG A 140 -10.97 3.18 1.67
CA ARG A 140 -10.86 2.69 0.28
C ARG A 140 -11.47 1.29 0.12
N PHE A 141 -11.24 0.39 1.07
CA PHE A 141 -11.88 -0.93 1.05
C PHE A 141 -13.40 -0.84 1.16
N TRP A 142 -13.93 0.04 1.99
CA TRP A 142 -15.39 0.19 2.14
C TRP A 142 -16.06 0.76 0.89
N VAL A 143 -15.42 1.70 0.20
CA VAL A 143 -16.00 2.39 -0.95
C VAL A 143 -15.75 1.66 -2.28
N ILE A 144 -14.89 0.63 -2.30
CA ILE A 144 -14.54 -0.11 -3.52
C ILE A 144 -15.78 -0.67 -4.25
N ARG A 145 -16.84 -1.01 -3.52
CA ARG A 145 -18.11 -1.50 -4.07
C ARG A 145 -18.87 -0.46 -4.90
N TYR A 146 -18.59 0.83 -4.68
CA TYR A 146 -19.19 1.97 -5.37
C TYR A 146 -18.30 2.55 -6.46
N GLY A 147 -17.04 2.14 -6.53
CA GLY A 147 -16.06 2.58 -7.52
C GLY A 147 -14.66 2.70 -6.93
N VAL A 148 -13.69 2.95 -7.81
CA VAL A 148 -12.27 3.10 -7.44
C VAL A 148 -11.94 4.58 -7.28
N ILE A 149 -11.35 4.94 -6.13
CA ILE A 149 -10.86 6.30 -5.88
C ILE A 149 -9.46 6.44 -6.51
N PRO A 150 -9.25 7.34 -7.48
CA PRO A 150 -7.94 7.52 -8.12
C PRO A 150 -6.92 8.10 -7.13
N ALA A 151 -5.64 7.77 -7.33
CA ALA A 151 -4.56 8.31 -6.52
C ALA A 151 -4.37 9.82 -6.78
N SER A 152 -4.45 10.64 -5.73
CA SER A 152 -4.23 12.09 -5.84
C SER A 152 -2.75 12.45 -5.91
N ARG A 153 -2.41 13.52 -6.65
CA ARG A 153 -1.04 14.09 -6.69
C ARG A 153 -0.51 14.45 -5.30
N GLY A 154 -1.39 14.91 -4.41
CA GLY A 154 -1.05 15.21 -3.02
C GLY A 154 -0.54 14.00 -2.24
N GLY A 155 -0.98 12.78 -2.60
CA GLY A 155 -0.47 11.55 -1.98
C GLY A 155 1.03 11.34 -2.21
N LYS A 156 1.54 11.65 -3.40
CA LYS A 156 2.98 11.54 -3.71
C LYS A 156 3.80 12.53 -2.90
N LEU A 157 3.37 13.79 -2.85
CA LEU A 157 4.06 14.83 -2.10
C LEU A 157 4.07 14.52 -0.60
N LYS A 158 2.95 13.99 -0.08
CA LYS A 158 2.86 13.52 1.30
C LYS A 158 3.90 12.44 1.60
N THR A 159 3.99 11.40 0.78
CA THR A 159 4.96 10.31 0.98
C THR A 159 6.40 10.81 0.95
N LEU A 160 6.74 11.70 0.01
CA LEU A 160 8.07 12.32 -0.05
C LEU A 160 8.36 13.14 1.20
N ALA A 161 7.47 14.07 1.57
CA ALA A 161 7.66 14.92 2.73
C ALA A 161 7.78 14.11 4.02
N GLN A 162 6.93 13.09 4.21
CA GLN A 162 6.94 12.25 5.40
C GLN A 162 8.18 11.34 5.44
N GLY A 163 8.57 10.72 4.32
CA GLY A 163 9.78 9.91 4.25
C GLY A 163 11.04 10.74 4.51
N THR A 164 11.14 11.94 3.94
CA THR A 164 12.25 12.87 4.25
C THR A 164 12.24 13.30 5.71
N ALA A 165 11.07 13.67 6.26
CA ALA A 165 10.96 14.06 7.65
C ALA A 165 11.44 12.94 8.58
N VAL A 166 10.88 11.73 8.44
CA VAL A 166 11.25 10.57 9.26
C VAL A 166 12.73 10.23 9.09
N GLY A 167 13.26 10.24 7.87
CA GLY A 167 14.70 10.04 7.64
C GLY A 167 15.57 11.06 8.38
N MET A 168 15.17 12.33 8.41
CA MET A 168 15.89 13.35 9.19
C MET A 168 15.80 13.12 10.70
N TYR A 169 14.70 12.57 11.20
CA TYR A 169 14.56 12.22 12.62
C TYR A 169 15.38 10.99 13.02
N VAL A 170 15.53 10.01 12.11
CA VAL A 170 16.33 8.81 12.34
C VAL A 170 17.82 9.16 12.44
N LEU A 171 18.32 10.09 11.63
CA LEU A 171 19.70 10.57 11.73
C LEU A 171 19.92 11.39 13.01
N ALA A 172 21.10 11.24 13.62
CA ALA A 172 21.57 12.10 14.71
C ALA A 172 21.99 13.48 14.18
N LEU A 173 21.03 14.27 13.70
CA LEU A 173 21.28 15.60 13.14
C LEU A 173 21.52 16.63 14.25
N THR A 174 22.53 17.49 14.07
CA THR A 174 22.84 18.61 14.96
C THR A 174 22.73 19.96 14.21
N GLY A 175 22.59 21.07 14.95
CA GLY A 175 22.57 22.41 14.37
C GLY A 175 21.33 22.73 13.53
N ALA A 176 21.49 23.48 12.43
CA ALA A 176 20.39 23.96 11.60
C ALA A 176 19.51 22.82 11.02
N LEU A 177 20.10 21.65 10.76
CA LEU A 177 19.39 20.48 10.28
C LEU A 177 18.42 19.90 11.34
N ALA A 178 18.76 20.04 12.62
CA ALA A 178 17.89 19.64 13.74
C ALA A 178 16.65 20.56 13.87
N THR A 179 16.76 21.82 13.48
CA THR A 179 15.60 22.72 13.38
C THR A 179 14.78 22.44 12.13
N MET A 180 15.46 22.15 11.02
CA MET A 180 14.81 21.88 9.74
C MET A 180 13.92 20.62 9.78
N ARG A 181 14.33 19.56 10.50
CA ARG A 181 13.52 18.32 10.62
C ARG A 181 12.12 18.59 11.18
N PHE A 182 11.99 19.54 12.12
CA PHE A 182 10.70 19.92 12.70
C PHE A 182 9.77 20.53 11.64
N TRP A 183 10.28 21.49 10.85
CA TRP A 183 9.52 22.13 9.79
C TRP A 183 9.11 21.15 8.69
N VAL A 184 10.01 20.24 8.31
CA VAL A 184 9.70 19.20 7.31
C VAL A 184 8.61 18.26 7.83
N MET A 185 8.66 17.87 9.12
CA MET A 185 7.59 17.09 9.75
C MET A 185 6.28 17.86 9.85
N ALA A 186 6.31 19.16 10.17
CA ALA A 186 5.11 19.99 10.19
C ALA A 186 4.44 20.04 8.80
N VAL A 187 5.23 20.21 7.74
CA VAL A 187 4.75 20.12 6.36
C VAL A 187 4.16 18.74 6.06
N ALA A 188 4.82 17.66 6.49
CA ALA A 188 4.31 16.30 6.31
C ALA A 188 2.95 16.09 7.02
N VAL A 189 2.77 16.62 8.23
CA VAL A 189 1.49 16.58 8.96
C VAL A 189 0.41 17.36 8.24
N VAL A 190 0.70 18.60 7.80
CA VAL A 190 -0.26 19.42 7.04
C VAL A 190 -0.68 18.71 5.75
N LEU A 191 0.28 18.18 4.99
CA LEU A 191 -0.02 17.40 3.79
C LEU A 191 -0.85 16.17 4.12
N THR A 192 -0.55 15.48 5.22
CA THR A 192 -1.30 14.29 5.67
C THR A 192 -2.77 14.62 5.96
N LEU A 193 -3.03 15.76 6.60
CA LEU A 193 -4.38 16.25 6.87
C LEU A 193 -5.10 16.68 5.60
N VAL A 194 -4.50 17.55 4.79
CA VAL A 194 -5.10 18.07 3.55
C VAL A 194 -5.48 16.91 2.63
N THR A 195 -4.54 16.01 2.39
CA THR A 195 -4.81 14.84 1.54
C THR A 195 -5.82 13.88 2.18
N GLY A 196 -5.85 13.76 3.51
CA GLY A 196 -6.86 12.98 4.21
C GLY A 196 -8.28 13.52 3.99
N LEU A 197 -8.46 14.84 4.09
CA LEU A 197 -9.73 15.50 3.80
C LEU A 197 -10.14 15.31 2.34
N ASP A 198 -9.20 15.42 1.40
CA ASP A 198 -9.46 15.18 -0.03
C ASP A 198 -9.97 13.75 -0.29
N TYR A 199 -9.39 12.74 0.38
CA TYR A 199 -9.86 11.37 0.27
C TYR A 199 -11.28 11.19 0.83
N ILE A 200 -11.57 11.79 1.99
CA ILE A 200 -12.91 11.72 2.60
C ILE A 200 -13.94 12.37 1.68
N ARG A 201 -13.63 13.53 1.10
CA ARG A 201 -14.52 14.22 0.15
C ARG A 201 -14.81 13.33 -1.07
N GLN A 202 -13.79 12.71 -1.64
CA GLN A 202 -13.95 11.81 -2.79
C GLN A 202 -14.82 10.59 -2.45
N ALA A 203 -14.60 9.99 -1.27
CA ALA A 203 -15.40 8.86 -0.80
C ALA A 203 -16.87 9.21 -0.62
N VAL A 204 -17.18 10.37 -0.03
CA VAL A 204 -18.57 10.84 0.15
C VAL A 204 -19.25 11.06 -1.19
N VAL A 205 -18.57 11.72 -2.14
CA VAL A 205 -19.11 11.94 -3.49
C VAL A 205 -19.37 10.63 -4.21
N LEU A 206 -18.43 9.68 -4.13
CA LEU A 206 -18.56 8.38 -4.79
C LEU A 206 -19.71 7.55 -4.20
N ARG A 207 -19.84 7.52 -2.87
CA ARG A 207 -20.96 6.84 -2.19
C ARG A 207 -22.32 7.44 -2.59
N ARG A 208 -22.44 8.77 -2.66
CA ARG A 208 -23.67 9.45 -3.08
C ARG A 208 -24.08 9.08 -4.50
N LYS A 209 -23.11 9.06 -5.43
CA LYS A 209 -23.35 8.65 -6.82
C LYS A 209 -23.77 7.19 -6.94
N GLY A 210 -23.12 6.29 -6.19
CA GLY A 210 -23.46 4.87 -6.16
C GLY A 210 -24.90 4.62 -5.68
N LEU A 211 -25.30 5.26 -4.58
CA LEU A 211 -26.67 5.15 -4.06
C LEU A 211 -27.73 5.70 -5.02
N ALA A 212 -27.45 6.82 -5.69
CA ALA A 212 -28.37 7.38 -6.68
C ALA A 212 -28.56 6.44 -7.90
N ALA A 213 -27.49 5.76 -8.33
CA ALA A 213 -27.57 4.78 -9.41
C ALA A 213 -28.36 3.54 -9.03
N GLU A 214 -28.19 3.03 -7.79
CA GLU A 214 -28.99 1.90 -7.28
C GLU A 214 -30.48 2.24 -7.19
N GLN A 215 -30.82 3.49 -6.83
CA GLN A 215 -32.21 3.96 -6.77
C GLN A 215 -32.83 4.12 -8.17
N ALA A 216 -32.07 4.61 -9.14
CA ALA A 216 -32.55 4.75 -10.52
C ALA A 216 -32.71 3.41 -11.25
N ALA A 217 -32.10 2.33 -10.73
CA ALA A 217 -32.19 0.98 -11.28
C ALA A 217 -33.33 0.13 -10.68
N ARG A 218 -34.08 0.67 -9.71
CA ARG A 218 -35.28 0.06 -9.11
C ARG A 218 -36.54 0.68 -9.68
#